data_AF-A0A7W5C0W1-F1
#
_entry.id   AF-A0A7W5C0W1-F1
#
_cell.length_a   1.000
_cell.length_b   1.000
_cell.length_c   1.000
_cell.angle_alpha   90.00
_cell.angle_beta   90.00
_cell.angle_gamma   90.00
#
_symmetry.space_group_name_H-M   'P 1'
#
loop_
_entity.id
_entity.type
_entity.pdbx_description
1 polymer ?
#
loop_
_entity_poly.entity_id
_entity_poly.type
_entity_poly.pdbx_seq_one_letter_code
_entity_poly.pdbx_strand_id
1 'polypeptide(L)'
;MTLTTPALLFPAISLLLLAYTNRFLTLAQLIRKLADEERDEVARRQIMLLRKRITLTKRMQMAGVFSFLLCTLSMFALFLSLKLLGMLLFGVSLISLSVSLVFSLWEVKISTNALNVQLQDIENWSRDRATSRAVAEEDEDEGMHGL
;
A
#
# COMPACT_ATOMS: atom_id res chain seq x y z
N MET A 1 -1.90 11.26 36.19
CA MET A 1 -1.84 11.37 34.71
C MET A 1 -2.94 12.32 34.30
N THR A 2 -2.62 13.42 33.63
CA THR A 2 -3.60 14.43 33.22
C THR A 2 -4.56 13.81 32.20
N LEU A 3 -5.86 14.09 32.36
CA LEU A 3 -6.98 13.59 31.53
C LEU A 3 -6.85 13.90 30.03
N THR A 4 -5.79 14.58 29.60
CA THR A 4 -5.49 14.97 28.21
C THR A 4 -4.98 13.82 27.34
N THR A 5 -4.35 12.80 27.93
CA THR A 5 -3.73 11.70 27.17
C THR A 5 -4.73 10.85 26.36
N PRO A 6 -5.88 10.39 26.91
CA PRO A 6 -6.88 9.66 26.12
C PRO A 6 -7.59 10.54 25.08
N ALA A 7 -7.73 11.84 25.32
CA ALA A 7 -8.36 12.78 24.38
C ALA A 7 -7.55 12.96 23.08
N LEU A 8 -6.22 12.73 23.13
CA LEU A 8 -5.34 12.81 21.96
C LEU A 8 -5.23 11.49 21.18
N LEU A 9 -5.54 10.35 21.82
CA LEU A 9 -5.49 9.04 21.18
C LEU A 9 -6.64 8.84 20.18
N PHE A 10 -7.85 9.29 20.53
CA PHE A 10 -9.02 9.15 19.64
C PHE A 10 -8.83 9.83 18.27
N PRO A 11 -8.38 11.10 18.20
CA PRO A 11 -8.06 11.76 16.95
C PRO A 11 -6.93 11.06 16.18
N ALA A 12 -5.87 10.64 16.86
CA ALA A 12 -4.73 9.98 16.23
C ALA A 12 -5.11 8.62 15.61
N ILE A 13 -5.91 7.81 16.32
CA ILE A 13 -6.44 6.54 15.81
C ILE A 13 -7.35 6.81 14.59
N SER A 14 -8.23 7.81 14.69
CA SER A 14 -9.16 8.17 13.61
C SER A 14 -8.44 8.65 12.35
N LEU A 15 -7.41 9.48 12.50
CA LEU A 15 -6.54 9.93 11.41
C LEU A 15 -5.77 8.76 10.77
N LEU A 16 -5.25 7.84 11.58
CA LEU A 16 -4.56 6.65 11.09
C LEU A 16 -5.50 5.76 10.27
N LEU A 17 -6.72 5.52 10.77
CA LEU A 17 -7.76 4.78 10.06
C LEU A 17 -8.21 5.49 8.78
N LEU A 18 -8.37 6.80 8.80
CA LEU A 18 -8.75 7.60 7.62
C LEU A 18 -7.67 7.56 6.54
N ALA A 19 -6.40 7.69 6.92
CA ALA A 19 -5.28 7.57 5.99
C ALA A 19 -5.23 6.18 5.31
N TYR A 20 -5.46 5.09 6.05
CA TYR A 20 -5.54 3.76 5.46
C TYR A 20 -6.79 3.56 4.60
N THR A 21 -7.93 4.09 5.03
CA THR A 21 -9.17 4.02 4.26
C THR A 21 -9.00 4.73 2.92
N ASN A 22 -8.39 5.91 2.92
CA ASN A 22 -8.05 6.64 1.69
C ASN A 22 -7.13 5.82 0.80
N ARG A 23 -6.06 5.24 1.35
CA ARG A 23 -5.11 4.41 0.58
C ARG A 23 -5.76 3.16 -0.01
N PHE A 24 -6.63 2.49 0.75
CA PHE A 24 -7.40 1.35 0.27
C PHE A 24 -8.37 1.75 -0.84
N LEU A 25 -9.07 2.88 -0.68
CA LEU A 25 -10.04 3.38 -1.66
C LEU A 25 -9.35 3.72 -2.99
N THR A 26 -8.21 4.43 -2.95
CA THR A 26 -7.42 4.75 -4.14
C THR A 26 -6.93 3.49 -4.85
N LEU A 27 -6.44 2.48 -4.11
CA LEU A 27 -6.03 1.20 -4.68
C LEU A 27 -7.23 0.45 -5.30
N ALA A 28 -8.39 0.43 -4.63
CA ALA A 28 -9.59 -0.23 -5.14
C ALA A 28 -10.16 0.44 -6.40
N GLN A 29 -10.12 1.78 -6.46
CA GLN A 29 -10.48 2.54 -7.66
C GLN A 29 -9.53 2.25 -8.82
N LEU A 30 -8.22 2.16 -8.55
CA LEU A 30 -7.23 1.81 -9.57
C LEU A 30 -7.43 0.37 -10.07
N ILE A 31 -7.70 -0.60 -9.19
CA ILE A 31 -8.04 -1.98 -9.60
C ILE A 31 -9.27 -1.99 -10.51
N ARG A 32 -10.34 -1.25 -10.16
CA ARG A 32 -11.56 -1.19 -10.97
C ARG A 32 -11.31 -0.58 -12.34
N LYS A 33 -10.55 0.52 -12.41
CA LYS A 33 -10.19 1.17 -13.67
C LYS A 33 -9.40 0.23 -14.60
N LEU A 34 -8.41 -0.47 -14.04
CA LEU A 34 -7.61 -1.46 -14.78
C LEU A 34 -8.40 -2.71 -15.16
N ALA A 35 -9.43 -3.08 -14.39
CA ALA A 35 -10.30 -4.21 -14.72
C ALA A 35 -11.24 -3.90 -15.89
N ASP A 36 -11.65 -2.64 -16.05
CA ASP A 36 -12.46 -2.16 -17.19
C ASP A 36 -11.66 -2.09 -18.50
N GLU A 37 -10.33 -1.90 -18.44
CA GLU A 37 -9.43 -1.88 -19.61
C GLU A 37 -9.10 -3.30 -20.15
N GLU A 38 -10.08 -4.22 -20.09
CA GLU A 38 -10.06 -5.70 -20.06
C GLU A 38 -9.22 -6.51 -21.10
N ARG A 39 -8.27 -5.93 -21.84
CA ARG A 39 -7.63 -6.60 -22.99
C ARG A 39 -6.12 -6.86 -22.90
N ASP A 40 -5.43 -6.38 -21.86
CA ASP A 40 -3.97 -6.44 -21.81
C ASP A 40 -3.45 -7.35 -20.68
N GLU A 41 -2.51 -8.26 -20.98
CA GLU A 41 -1.84 -9.11 -19.97
C GLU A 41 -1.16 -8.27 -18.88
N VAL A 42 -0.75 -7.06 -19.26
CA VAL A 42 -0.22 -6.01 -18.40
C VAL A 42 -1.20 -5.63 -17.28
N ALA A 43 -2.49 -5.45 -17.59
CA ALA A 43 -3.52 -5.07 -16.63
C ALA A 43 -3.74 -6.18 -15.59
N ARG A 44 -3.74 -7.45 -16.00
CA ARG A 44 -3.83 -8.60 -15.08
C ARG A 44 -2.64 -8.66 -14.13
N ARG A 45 -1.42 -8.39 -14.62
CA ARG A 45 -0.20 -8.36 -13.80
C ARG A 45 -0.21 -7.19 -12.80
N GLN A 46 -0.76 -6.03 -13.19
CA GLN A 46 -0.99 -4.90 -12.27
C GLN A 46 -1.96 -5.25 -11.14
N ILE A 47 -3.10 -5.85 -11.46
CA ILE A 47 -4.11 -6.24 -10.47
C ILE A 47 -3.53 -7.19 -9.41
N MET A 48 -2.68 -8.15 -9.81
CA MET A 48 -2.01 -9.07 -8.89
C MET A 48 -1.04 -8.35 -7.92
N LEU A 49 -0.29 -7.37 -8.41
CA LEU A 49 0.60 -6.56 -7.55
C LEU A 49 -0.20 -5.65 -6.60
N LEU A 50 -1.30 -5.05 -7.06
CA LEU A 50 -2.19 -4.25 -6.21
C LEU A 50 -2.82 -5.10 -5.09
N ARG A 51 -3.26 -6.34 -5.38
CA ARG A 51 -3.76 -7.29 -4.36
C ARG A 51 -2.72 -7.60 -3.28
N LYS A 52 -1.45 -7.77 -3.67
CA LYS A 52 -0.36 -8.04 -2.72
C LYS A 52 -0.13 -6.86 -1.77
N ARG A 53 -0.18 -5.63 -2.29
CA ARG A 53 -0.07 -4.37 -1.50
C ARG A 53 -1.23 -4.20 -0.53
N ILE A 54 -2.46 -4.49 -0.96
CA ILE A 54 -3.66 -4.45 -0.10
C ILE A 54 -3.49 -5.42 1.09
N THR A 55 -3.01 -6.64 0.84
CA THR A 55 -2.84 -7.64 1.89
C THR A 55 -1.78 -7.23 2.91
N LEU A 56 -0.67 -6.63 2.46
CA LEU A 56 0.36 -6.08 3.34
C LEU A 56 -0.15 -4.90 4.18
N THR A 57 -0.85 -3.95 3.54
CA THR A 57 -1.46 -2.78 4.20
C THR A 57 -2.43 -3.21 5.30
N LYS A 58 -3.25 -4.23 5.03
CA LYS A 58 -4.19 -4.78 6.01
C LYS A 58 -3.48 -5.35 7.25
N ARG A 59 -2.40 -6.11 7.06
CA ARG A 59 -1.63 -6.70 8.18
C ARG A 59 -0.98 -5.62 9.06
N MET A 60 -0.44 -4.60 8.43
CA MET A 60 0.19 -3.46 9.10
C MET A 60 -0.83 -2.66 9.94
N GLN A 61 -2.02 -2.44 9.40
CA GLN A 61 -3.12 -1.75 10.09
C GLN A 61 -3.63 -2.55 11.29
N MET A 62 -3.76 -3.88 11.16
CA MET A 62 -4.11 -4.75 12.30
C MET A 62 -3.10 -4.64 13.44
N ALA A 63 -1.79 -4.61 13.13
CA ALA A 63 -0.74 -4.43 14.13
C ALA A 63 -0.78 -3.04 14.80
N GLY A 64 -1.09 -1.98 14.03
CA GLY A 64 -1.24 -0.62 14.56
C GLY A 64 -2.47 -0.48 15.47
N VAL A 65 -3.61 -1.04 15.07
CA VAL A 65 -4.83 -1.08 15.89
C VAL A 65 -4.60 -1.89 17.17
N PHE A 66 -3.92 -3.04 17.07
CA PHE A 66 -3.57 -3.86 18.22
C PHE A 66 -2.65 -3.11 19.21
N SER A 67 -1.67 -2.36 18.70
CA SER A 67 -0.84 -1.48 19.51
C SER A 67 -1.66 -0.43 20.26
N PHE A 68 -2.59 0.24 19.58
CA PHE A 68 -3.46 1.23 20.24
C PHE A 68 -4.37 0.62 21.30
N LEU A 69 -4.85 -0.60 21.08
CA LEU A 69 -5.63 -1.35 22.06
C LEU A 69 -4.79 -1.67 23.29
N LEU A 70 -3.56 -2.17 23.12
CA LEU A 70 -2.60 -2.39 24.22
C LEU A 70 -2.27 -1.10 24.97
N CYS A 71 -2.08 0.02 24.26
CA CYS A 71 -1.85 1.33 24.87
C CYS A 71 -3.04 1.81 25.70
N THR A 72 -4.26 1.58 25.20
CA THR A 72 -5.51 1.89 25.93
C THR A 72 -5.64 1.03 27.18
N LEU A 73 -5.32 -0.27 27.08
CA LEU A 73 -5.34 -1.20 28.21
C LEU A 73 -4.27 -0.86 29.25
N SER A 74 -3.09 -0.40 28.80
CA SER A 74 -2.04 0.15 29.65
C SER A 74 -2.53 1.36 30.44
N MET A 75 -3.13 2.36 29.77
CA MET A 75 -3.69 3.53 30.44
C MET A 75 -4.76 3.15 31.46
N PHE A 76 -5.60 2.15 31.15
CA PHE A 76 -6.59 1.61 32.06
C PHE A 76 -5.96 0.89 33.28
N ALA A 77 -4.92 0.09 33.08
CA ALA A 77 -4.19 -0.55 34.18
C ALA A 77 -3.51 0.46 35.10
N LEU A 78 -2.92 1.52 34.54
CA LEU A 78 -2.34 2.63 35.30
C LEU A 78 -3.41 3.39 36.10
N PHE A 79 -4.61 3.53 35.53
CA PHE A 79 -5.76 4.11 36.23
C PHE A 79 -6.20 3.27 37.44
N LEU A 80 -6.16 1.94 37.33
CA LEU A 80 -6.39 1.01 38.45
C LEU A 80 -5.22 0.92 39.44
N SER A 81 -4.21 1.79 39.34
CA SER A 81 -2.97 1.77 40.14
C SER A 81 -2.10 0.52 39.97
N LEU A 82 -2.33 -0.29 38.92
CA LEU A 82 -1.50 -1.45 38.56
C LEU A 82 -0.27 -0.98 37.76
N LYS A 83 0.67 -0.32 38.44
CA LYS A 83 1.84 0.33 37.81
C LYS A 83 2.68 -0.61 36.94
N LEU A 84 2.98 -1.81 37.43
CA LEU A 84 3.88 -2.76 36.77
C LEU A 84 3.23 -3.33 35.49
N LEU A 85 1.95 -3.71 35.58
CA LEU A 85 1.17 -4.19 34.43
C LEU A 85 1.00 -3.11 33.36
N GLY A 86 0.69 -1.87 33.78
CA GLY A 86 0.57 -0.73 32.88
C GLY A 86 1.88 -0.43 32.14
N MET A 87 3.00 -0.40 32.86
CA MET A 87 4.32 -0.17 32.25
C MET A 87 4.70 -1.23 31.22
N LEU A 88 4.41 -2.51 31.51
CA LEU A 88 4.70 -3.62 30.61
C LEU A 88 3.82 -3.56 29.35
N LEU A 89 2.51 -3.33 29.50
CA LEU A 89 1.59 -3.16 28.38
C LEU A 89 1.96 -1.94 27.51
N PHE A 90 2.40 -0.84 28.14
CA PHE A 90 2.87 0.34 27.42
C PHE A 90 4.09 0.03 26.57
N GLY A 91 5.11 -0.62 27.13
CA GLY A 91 6.31 -1.03 26.41
C GLY A 91 6.00 -1.95 25.22
N VAL A 92 5.14 -2.95 25.43
CA VAL A 92 4.70 -3.86 24.34
C VAL A 92 3.95 -3.09 23.25
N SER A 93 3.10 -2.12 23.62
CA SER A 93 2.40 -1.28 22.65
C SER A 93 3.38 -0.46 21.79
N LEU A 94 4.40 0.16 22.38
CA LEU A 94 5.39 0.94 21.64
C LEU A 94 6.18 0.07 20.65
N ILE A 95 6.63 -1.11 21.08
CA ILE A 95 7.34 -2.05 20.19
C ILE A 95 6.42 -2.47 19.03
N SER A 96 5.17 -2.82 19.33
CA SER A 96 4.18 -3.18 18.31
C SER A 96 3.92 -2.04 17.32
N LEU A 97 3.84 -0.80 17.80
CA LEU A 97 3.68 0.39 16.95
C LEU A 97 4.91 0.60 16.05
N SER A 98 6.12 0.53 16.62
CA SER A 98 7.37 0.67 15.88
C SER A 98 7.47 -0.37 14.76
N VAL A 99 7.15 -1.64 15.05
CA VAL A 99 7.12 -2.70 14.04
C VAL A 99 6.11 -2.39 12.94
N SER A 100 4.89 -1.95 13.29
CA SER A 100 3.88 -1.53 12.31
C SER A 100 4.37 -0.40 11.39
N LEU A 101 5.06 0.59 11.94
CA LEU A 101 5.62 1.71 11.16
C LEU A 101 6.78 1.28 10.25
N VAL A 102 7.67 0.39 10.72
CA VAL A 102 8.74 -0.15 9.87
C VAL A 102 8.16 -0.93 8.69
N PHE A 103 7.16 -1.79 8.94
CA PHE A 103 6.44 -2.46 7.86
C PHE A 103 5.76 -1.48 6.91
N SER A 104 5.27 -0.34 7.42
CA SER A 104 4.71 0.73 6.58
C SER A 104 5.71 1.30 5.60
N LEU A 105 6.88 1.69 6.11
CA LEU A 105 7.96 2.23 5.27
C LEU A 105 8.41 1.20 4.23
N TRP A 106 8.49 -0.07 4.64
CA TRP A 106 8.93 -1.14 3.75
C TRP A 106 7.91 -1.46 2.66
N GLU A 107 6.62 -1.47 3.01
CA GLU A 107 5.52 -1.64 2.06
C GLU A 107 5.49 -0.49 1.06
N VAL A 108 5.68 0.77 1.50
CA VAL A 108 5.76 1.93 0.60
C VAL A 108 6.92 1.77 -0.37
N LYS A 109 8.11 1.38 0.09
CA LYS A 109 9.29 1.17 -0.77
C LYS A 109 9.04 0.09 -1.83
N ILE A 110 8.50 -1.06 -1.42
CA ILE A 110 8.17 -2.17 -2.33
C ILE A 110 7.08 -1.76 -3.32
N SER A 111 6.08 -1.02 -2.84
CA SER A 111 4.98 -0.49 -3.65
C SER A 111 5.50 0.46 -4.73
N THR A 112 6.37 1.41 -4.39
CA THR A 112 6.97 2.32 -5.37
C THR A 112 7.85 1.56 -6.36
N ASN A 113 8.70 0.64 -5.89
CA ASN A 113 9.57 -0.13 -6.77
C ASN A 113 8.78 -1.01 -7.75
N ALA A 114 7.76 -1.73 -7.27
CA ALA A 114 6.92 -2.55 -8.11
C ALA A 114 6.13 -1.71 -9.13
N LEU A 115 5.76 -0.47 -8.79
CA LEU A 115 5.09 0.43 -9.75
C LEU A 115 6.08 0.91 -10.82
N ASN A 116 7.31 1.26 -10.42
CA ASN A 116 8.34 1.75 -11.33
C ASN A 116 8.76 0.69 -12.35
N VAL A 117 8.99 -0.55 -11.91
CA VAL A 117 9.29 -1.67 -12.81
C VAL A 117 8.13 -1.92 -13.79
N GLN A 118 6.89 -1.83 -13.30
CA GLN A 118 5.72 -2.04 -14.14
C GLN A 118 5.51 -0.92 -15.15
N LEU A 119 5.89 0.31 -14.81
CA LEU A 119 5.85 1.45 -15.72
C LEU A 119 6.92 1.31 -16.82
N GLN A 120 8.12 0.86 -16.46
CA GLN A 120 9.19 0.57 -17.42
C GLN A 120 8.81 -0.58 -18.38
N ASP A 121 8.17 -1.63 -17.88
CA ASP A 121 7.68 -2.74 -18.72
C ASP A 121 6.65 -2.23 -19.76
N ILE A 122 5.76 -1.31 -19.37
CA ILE A 122 4.75 -0.71 -20.27
C ILE A 122 5.40 0.20 -21.31
N GLU A 123 6.33 1.05 -20.89
CA GLU A 123 7.03 1.97 -21.77
C GLU A 123 7.82 1.21 -22.84
N ASN A 124 8.54 0.16 -22.43
CA ASN A 124 9.27 -0.71 -23.34
C ASN A 124 8.34 -1.44 -24.33
N TRP A 125 7.23 -2.01 -23.85
CA TRP A 125 6.27 -2.69 -24.73
C TRP A 125 5.59 -1.74 -25.74
N SER A 126 5.33 -0.49 -25.33
CA SER A 126 4.81 0.53 -26.24
C SER A 126 5.80 0.90 -27.33
N ARG A 127 7.09 0.97 -27.00
CA ARG A 127 8.18 1.26 -27.93
C ARG A 127 8.39 0.12 -28.93
N ASP A 128 8.43 -1.12 -28.44
CA ASP A 128 8.62 -2.30 -29.29
C ASP A 128 7.49 -2.44 -30.33
N ARG A 129 6.23 -2.17 -29.94
CA ARG A 129 5.11 -2.14 -30.90
C ARG A 129 5.19 -1.00 -31.91
N ALA A 130 5.70 0.17 -31.53
CA ALA A 130 5.90 1.27 -32.46
C ALA A 130 6.98 0.92 -33.51
N THR A 131 8.07 0.29 -33.07
CA THR A 131 9.13 -0.21 -33.95
C THR A 131 8.63 -1.31 -34.90
N SER A 132 7.88 -2.31 -34.40
CA SER A 132 7.33 -3.36 -35.28
C SER A 132 6.35 -2.84 -36.34
N ARG A 133 5.60 -1.76 -36.05
CA ARG A 133 4.69 -1.15 -37.03
C ARG A 133 5.44 -0.37 -38.11
N ALA A 134 6.47 0.38 -37.73
CA ALA A 134 7.29 1.12 -38.68
C ALA A 134 8.01 0.19 -39.67
N VAL A 135 8.55 -0.94 -39.18
CA VAL A 135 9.22 -1.94 -40.04
C VAL A 135 8.23 -2.59 -41.01
N ALA A 136 7.00 -2.88 -40.57
CA ALA A 136 5.97 -3.46 -41.44
C ALA A 136 5.51 -2.48 -42.55
N GLU A 137 5.48 -1.18 -42.28
CA GLU A 137 5.15 -0.16 -43.28
C GLU A 137 6.28 0.03 -44.32
N GLU A 138 7.55 -0.08 -43.91
CA GLU A 138 8.70 -0.02 -44.84
C GLU A 138 8.77 -1.25 -45.78
N ASP A 139 8.50 -2.46 -45.26
CA ASP A 139 8.47 -3.70 -46.05
C ASP A 139 7.31 -3.70 -47.09
N GLU A 140 6.17 -3.06 -46.79
CA GLU A 140 5.06 -2.92 -47.73
C GLU A 140 5.36 -1.91 -48.85
N ASP A 141 6.09 -0.83 -48.56
CA ASP A 141 6.42 0.22 -49.55
C ASP A 141 7.56 -0.21 -50.50
N GLU A 142 8.56 -0.97 -50.01
CA GLU A 142 9.59 -1.58 -50.87
C GLU A 142 9.02 -2.68 -51.79
N GLY A 143 8.03 -3.44 -51.31
CA GLY A 143 7.34 -4.48 -52.10
C GLY A 143 6.50 -3.92 -53.26
N MET A 144 6.01 -2.69 -53.16
CA MET A 144 5.25 -2.01 -54.23
C MET A 144 6.14 -1.36 -55.29
N HIS A 145 7.37 -0.96 -54.94
CA HIS A 145 8.31 -0.31 -55.86
C HIS A 145 9.22 -1.28 -56.63
N GLY A 146 9.21 -2.57 -56.29
CA GLY A 146 10.02 -3.63 -56.91
C GLY A 146 9.37 -4.41 -58.08
N LEU A 147 8.18 -4.01 -58.54
CA LEU A 147 7.46 -4.63 -59.68
C LEU A 147 7.40 -3.72 -60.91
#